data_AF-A0A081PWX9-F1
#
_entry.id   AF-A0A081PWX9-F1
#
_cell.length_a   1.000
_cell.length_b   1.000
_cell.length_c   1.000
_cell.angle_alpha   90.00
_cell.angle_beta   90.00
_cell.angle_gamma   90.00
#
_symmetry.space_group_name_H-M   'P 1'
#
loop_
_entity.id
_entity.type
_entity.pdbx_description
1 polymer ?
#
loop_
_entity_poly.entity_id
_entity_poly.type
_entity_poly.pdbx_seq_one_letter_code
_entity_poly.pdbx_strand_id
1 'polypeptide(L)'
;MQNIKILVATHKKYKMPADTSVYLPIHVGCEGKEDLGFQGDNSGENISTLNPYYCELTGLYWAWKNLDCDYLGLVHYRRYFTKMTKKYNESINIDDVILNRYEIEELLENSEVIVPKRRKYYIETLYSHYDHTFDGIHLDEYVKYAPE
;
A
#
# COMPACT_ATOMS: atom_id res chain seq x y z
N MET A 1 -5.31 -23.11 -1.10
CA MET A 1 -4.21 -22.14 -1.29
C MET A 1 -4.78 -20.78 -0.95
N GLN A 2 -4.11 -19.99 -0.11
CA GLN A 2 -4.61 -18.69 0.32
C GLN A 2 -4.67 -17.72 -0.86
N ASN A 3 -5.80 -17.03 -1.03
CA ASN A 3 -6.00 -15.99 -2.03
C ASN A 3 -5.41 -14.67 -1.52
N ILE A 4 -4.15 -14.43 -1.88
CA ILE A 4 -3.38 -13.25 -1.49
C ILE A 4 -3.41 -12.22 -2.61
N LYS A 5 -3.77 -10.97 -2.28
CA LYS A 5 -3.71 -9.82 -3.18
C LYS A 5 -2.94 -8.67 -2.55
N ILE A 6 -1.85 -8.26 -3.19
CA ILE A 6 -1.09 -7.07 -2.83
C ILE A 6 -1.31 -6.02 -3.91
N LEU A 7 -2.01 -4.95 -3.55
CA LEU A 7 -2.20 -3.80 -4.42
C LEU A 7 -0.89 -3.04 -4.57
N VAL A 8 -0.51 -2.75 -5.81
CA VAL A 8 0.62 -1.89 -6.16
C VAL A 8 0.06 -0.54 -6.59
N ALA A 9 -0.07 0.39 -5.65
CA ALA A 9 -0.64 1.71 -5.89
C ALA A 9 0.28 2.56 -6.77
N THR A 10 -0.27 3.06 -7.88
CA THR A 10 0.44 3.89 -8.85
C THR A 10 -0.43 5.03 -9.39
N HIS A 11 0.22 6.12 -9.79
CA HIS A 11 -0.40 7.26 -10.50
C HIS A 11 0.25 7.49 -11.87
N LYS A 12 1.11 6.57 -12.32
CA LYS A 12 1.79 6.63 -13.63
C LYS A 12 2.21 5.24 -14.11
N LYS A 13 2.52 5.12 -15.41
CA LYS A 13 3.10 3.89 -15.96
C LYS A 13 4.42 3.56 -15.26
N TYR A 14 4.58 2.31 -14.87
CA TYR A 14 5.78 1.81 -14.19
C TYR A 14 5.96 0.31 -14.46
N LYS A 15 7.18 -0.20 -14.26
CA LYS A 15 7.44 -1.65 -14.32
C LYS A 15 6.83 -2.32 -13.09
N MET A 16 5.84 -3.17 -13.31
CA MET A 16 5.15 -3.91 -12.26
C MET A 16 5.80 -5.27 -12.03
N PRO A 17 5.62 -5.89 -10.84
CA PRO A 17 6.00 -7.28 -10.60
C PRO A 17 5.42 -8.23 -11.66
N ALA A 18 6.18 -9.26 -12.03
CA ALA A 18 5.78 -10.24 -13.02
C ALA A 18 4.67 -11.18 -12.51
N ASP A 19 4.63 -11.45 -11.20
CA ASP A 19 3.60 -12.29 -10.58
C ASP A 19 2.29 -11.51 -10.39
N THR A 20 1.47 -11.51 -11.43
CA THR A 20 0.13 -10.89 -11.46
C THR A 20 -0.90 -11.68 -10.64
N SER A 21 -0.58 -12.88 -10.17
CA SER A 21 -1.47 -13.66 -9.32
C SER A 21 -1.53 -13.10 -7.90
N VAL A 22 -0.42 -12.51 -7.43
CA VAL A 22 -0.25 -11.89 -6.10
C VAL A 22 -0.31 -10.37 -6.20
N TYR A 23 0.44 -9.77 -7.13
CA TYR A 23 0.56 -8.33 -7.24
C TYR A 23 -0.43 -7.75 -8.26
N LEU A 24 -1.31 -6.87 -7.78
CA LEU A 24 -2.31 -6.20 -8.60
C LEU A 24 -1.96 -4.71 -8.73
N PRO A 25 -1.45 -4.24 -9.87
CA PRO A 25 -1.29 -2.81 -10.13
C PRO A 25 -2.64 -2.09 -10.10
N ILE A 26 -2.73 -1.04 -9.29
CA ILE A 26 -3.94 -0.21 -9.17
C ILE A 26 -3.61 1.26 -9.44
N HIS A 27 -4.30 1.85 -10.42
CA HIS A 27 -4.24 3.27 -10.73
C HIS A 27 -5.10 4.02 -9.71
N VAL A 28 -4.45 4.64 -8.72
CA VAL A 28 -5.15 5.38 -7.65
C VAL A 28 -5.51 6.79 -8.09
N GLY A 29 -6.71 7.23 -7.68
CA GLY A 29 -7.29 8.48 -8.09
C GLY A 29 -7.42 8.61 -9.60
N CYS A 30 -7.79 7.54 -10.29
CA CYS A 30 -7.85 7.51 -11.75
C CYS A 30 -9.09 8.20 -12.32
N GLU A 31 -10.05 8.61 -11.48
CA GLU A 31 -11.22 9.35 -11.91
C GLU A 31 -10.83 10.61 -12.71
N GLY A 32 -11.35 10.71 -13.93
CA GLY A 32 -11.05 11.80 -14.87
C GLY A 32 -9.59 11.87 -15.37
N LYS A 33 -8.76 10.84 -15.16
CA LYS A 33 -7.37 10.79 -15.65
C LYS A 33 -7.21 9.85 -16.85
N GLU A 34 -6.09 10.00 -17.55
CA GLU A 34 -5.72 9.10 -18.65
C GLU A 34 -5.56 7.65 -18.16
N ASP A 35 -6.03 6.71 -18.97
CA ASP A 35 -5.87 5.29 -18.69
C ASP A 35 -4.40 4.86 -18.81
N LEU A 36 -3.89 4.28 -17.72
CA LEU A 36 -2.53 3.75 -17.64
C LEU A 36 -2.43 2.29 -18.11
N GLY A 37 -3.55 1.62 -18.37
CA GLY A 37 -3.62 0.20 -18.68
C GLY A 37 -3.53 -0.69 -17.44
N PHE A 38 -3.85 -0.15 -16.27
CA PHE A 38 -3.90 -0.86 -14.98
C PHE A 38 -5.32 -0.84 -14.44
N GLN A 39 -5.62 -1.69 -13.45
CA GLN A 39 -6.91 -1.65 -12.76
C GLN A 39 -7.13 -0.26 -12.16
N GLY A 40 -8.23 0.41 -12.52
CA GLY A 40 -8.59 1.70 -11.93
C GLY A 40 -9.28 1.53 -10.58
N ASP A 41 -9.02 2.45 -9.65
CA ASP A 41 -9.76 2.53 -8.38
C ASP A 41 -11.13 3.24 -8.52
N ASN A 42 -11.54 3.63 -9.73
CA ASN A 42 -12.80 4.34 -10.00
C ASN A 42 -13.95 3.44 -10.52
N SER A 43 -13.84 2.13 -10.36
CA SER A 43 -14.86 1.17 -10.77
C SER A 43 -15.60 0.60 -9.55
N GLY A 44 -16.83 0.09 -9.73
CA GLY A 44 -17.62 -0.45 -8.63
C GLY A 44 -17.85 0.56 -7.50
N GLU A 45 -17.92 0.08 -6.25
CA GLU A 45 -18.00 0.99 -5.10
C GLU A 45 -16.61 1.59 -4.81
N ASN A 46 -16.50 2.92 -4.86
CA ASN A 46 -15.21 3.59 -4.78
C ASN A 46 -15.27 5.02 -4.24
N ILE A 47 -14.07 5.54 -3.95
CA ILE A 47 -13.82 6.92 -3.51
C ILE A 47 -12.67 7.56 -4.30
N SER A 48 -12.51 7.20 -5.58
CA SER A 48 -11.36 7.63 -6.41
C SER A 48 -11.22 9.15 -6.48
N THR A 49 -12.34 9.87 -6.53
CA THR A 49 -12.39 11.35 -6.52
C THR A 49 -11.75 11.97 -5.28
N LEU A 50 -11.65 11.23 -4.17
CA LEU A 50 -11.08 11.69 -2.92
C LEU A 50 -9.57 11.42 -2.80
N ASN A 51 -8.92 10.90 -3.84
CA ASN A 51 -7.47 10.66 -3.85
C ASN A 51 -6.62 11.90 -3.49
N PRO A 52 -6.98 13.15 -3.83
CA PRO A 52 -6.23 14.32 -3.35
C PRO A 52 -6.13 14.44 -1.83
N TYR A 53 -7.05 13.79 -1.09
CA TYR A 53 -7.11 13.81 0.37
C TYR A 53 -6.68 12.48 1.00
N TYR A 54 -7.00 11.35 0.36
CA TYR A 54 -6.81 10.00 0.91
C TYR A 54 -5.63 9.23 0.28
N CYS A 55 -5.03 9.74 -0.79
CA CYS A 55 -3.90 9.13 -1.48
C CYS A 55 -4.17 7.63 -1.76
N GLU A 56 -3.21 6.74 -1.47
CA GLU A 56 -3.30 5.30 -1.74
C GLU A 56 -4.46 4.59 -1.04
N LEU A 57 -5.10 5.22 -0.03
CA LEU A 57 -6.27 4.65 0.64
C LEU A 57 -7.47 4.52 -0.28
N THR A 58 -7.55 5.28 -1.38
CA THR A 58 -8.63 5.10 -2.36
C THR A 58 -8.54 3.74 -3.06
N GLY A 59 -7.32 3.29 -3.36
CA GLY A 59 -7.07 1.95 -3.90
C GLY A 59 -7.37 0.85 -2.88
N LEU A 60 -7.01 1.06 -1.61
CA LEU A 60 -7.32 0.10 -0.54
C LEU A 60 -8.84 0.00 -0.30
N TYR A 61 -9.55 1.13 -0.29
CA TYR A 61 -11.00 1.17 -0.19
C TYR A 61 -11.65 0.40 -1.35
N TRP A 62 -11.21 0.67 -2.58
CA TRP A 62 -11.70 -0.04 -3.76
C TRP A 62 -11.50 -1.55 -3.60
N ALA A 63 -10.33 -2.00 -3.18
CA ALA A 63 -10.09 -3.44 -3.01
C ALA A 63 -10.95 -4.06 -1.91
N TRP A 64 -11.13 -3.37 -0.77
CA TRP A 64 -12.03 -3.82 0.29
C TRP A 64 -13.46 -4.06 -0.22
N LYS A 65 -13.94 -3.22 -1.13
CA LYS A 65 -15.31 -3.30 -1.63
C LYS A 65 -15.50 -4.23 -2.82
N ASN A 66 -14.46 -4.45 -3.61
CA ASN A 66 -14.59 -5.07 -4.93
C ASN A 66 -13.76 -6.36 -5.10
N LEU A 67 -12.87 -6.70 -4.16
CA LEU A 67 -12.08 -7.93 -4.21
C LEU A 67 -12.52 -8.92 -3.13
N ASP A 68 -12.64 -10.17 -3.53
CA ASP A 68 -12.74 -11.32 -2.63
C ASP A 68 -11.34 -11.94 -2.49
N CYS A 69 -10.74 -11.84 -1.30
CA CYS A 69 -9.42 -12.37 -0.99
C CYS A 69 -9.26 -12.64 0.51
N ASP A 70 -8.42 -13.63 0.85
CA ASP A 70 -8.13 -14.00 2.24
C ASP A 70 -7.17 -12.99 2.88
N TYR A 71 -6.24 -12.46 2.10
CA TYR A 71 -5.25 -11.46 2.53
C TYR A 71 -5.15 -10.32 1.54
N LEU A 72 -5.35 -9.10 2.04
CA LEU A 72 -5.22 -7.86 1.29
C LEU A 72 -4.00 -7.06 1.79
N GLY A 73 -3.13 -6.70 0.85
CA GLY A 73 -1.95 -5.86 1.11
C GLY A 73 -1.94 -4.61 0.24
N LEU A 74 -1.17 -3.62 0.65
CA LEU A 74 -0.95 -2.36 -0.08
C LEU A 74 0.53 -2.01 -0.08
N VAL A 75 1.07 -1.76 -1.27
CA VAL A 75 2.43 -1.24 -1.46
C VAL A 75 2.41 -0.11 -2.47
N HIS A 76 3.40 0.77 -2.39
CA HIS A 76 3.59 1.84 -3.37
C HIS A 76 4.39 1.30 -4.57
N TYR A 77 4.17 1.78 -5.78
CA TYR A 77 4.82 1.30 -7.01
C TYR A 77 6.37 1.29 -7.02
N ARG A 78 7.03 1.92 -6.03
CA ARG A 78 8.50 1.92 -5.84
C ARG A 78 8.97 1.37 -4.50
N ARG A 79 8.08 0.94 -3.61
CA ARG A 79 8.42 0.50 -2.26
C ARG A 79 7.64 -0.77 -1.96
N TYR A 80 8.34 -1.88 -1.96
CA TYR A 80 7.80 -3.22 -1.80
C TYR A 80 8.32 -3.85 -0.51
N PHE A 81 7.62 -4.87 -0.02
CA PHE A 81 8.20 -5.77 0.98
C PHE A 81 9.30 -6.60 0.35
N THR A 82 10.43 -6.71 1.04
CA THR A 82 11.62 -7.43 0.56
C THR A 82 12.26 -8.21 1.71
N LYS A 83 12.88 -9.34 1.42
CA LYS A 83 13.66 -10.10 2.42
C LYS A 83 14.87 -9.32 2.93
N MET A 84 15.51 -8.58 2.03
CA MET A 84 16.70 -7.79 2.34
C MET A 84 16.51 -6.34 1.89
N THR A 85 16.98 -5.40 2.72
CA THR A 85 17.03 -3.99 2.34
C THR A 85 18.12 -3.81 1.28
N LYS A 86 17.71 -3.55 0.03
CA LYS A 86 18.61 -3.14 -1.05
C LYS A 86 18.34 -1.67 -1.40
N LYS A 87 19.42 -0.90 -1.55
CA LYS A 87 19.31 0.43 -2.18
C LYS A 87 18.92 0.24 -3.63
N TYR A 88 18.05 1.13 -4.14
CA TYR A 88 17.68 1.12 -5.54
C TYR A 88 18.92 1.29 -6.43
N ASN A 89 19.00 0.46 -7.47
CA ASN A 89 19.95 0.53 -8.57
C ASN A 89 19.17 0.12 -9.83
N GLU A 90 19.38 0.81 -10.94
CA GLU A 90 18.70 0.57 -12.22
C GLU A 90 18.90 -0.85 -12.74
N SER A 91 19.99 -1.52 -12.37
CA SER A 91 20.25 -2.91 -12.76
C SER A 91 19.49 -3.95 -11.94
N ILE A 92 18.77 -3.55 -10.89
CA ILE A 92 18.03 -4.49 -10.03
C ILE A 92 16.76 -4.92 -10.77
N ASN A 93 16.61 -6.22 -10.98
CA ASN A 93 15.32 -6.78 -11.31
C ASN A 93 14.45 -6.84 -10.04
N ILE A 94 13.26 -6.26 -10.10
CA ILE A 94 12.36 -6.14 -8.95
C ILE A 94 11.91 -7.51 -8.44
N ASP A 95 11.63 -8.43 -9.35
CA ASP A 95 11.15 -9.79 -9.05
C ASP A 95 12.17 -10.62 -8.25
N ASP A 96 13.46 -10.26 -8.31
CA ASP A 96 14.54 -10.92 -7.57
C ASP A 96 14.65 -10.44 -6.11
N VAL A 97 13.87 -9.42 -5.72
CA VAL A 97 14.03 -8.72 -4.44
C VAL A 97 12.74 -8.64 -3.64
N ILE A 98 11.60 -8.50 -4.31
CA ILE A 98 10.29 -8.48 -3.65
C ILE A 98 9.94 -9.85 -3.09
N LEU A 99 9.04 -9.88 -2.09
CA LEU A 99 8.53 -11.13 -1.56
C LEU A 99 7.73 -11.88 -2.64
N ASN A 100 8.06 -13.15 -2.88
CA ASN A 100 7.21 -14.00 -3.72
C ASN A 100 6.08 -14.65 -2.90
N ARG A 101 5.13 -15.30 -3.57
CA ARG A 101 4.00 -16.00 -2.94
C ARG A 101 4.41 -16.86 -1.74
N TYR A 102 5.38 -17.75 -1.92
CA TYR A 102 5.78 -18.71 -0.90
C TYR A 102 6.34 -18.02 0.34
N GLU A 103 7.09 -16.94 0.14
CA GLU A 103 7.67 -16.16 1.24
C GLU A 103 6.61 -15.37 2.01
N ILE A 104 5.56 -14.91 1.32
CA ILE A 104 4.41 -14.27 1.97
C ILE A 104 3.63 -15.32 2.77
N GLU A 105 3.36 -16.49 2.17
CA GLU A 105 2.66 -17.59 2.85
C GLU A 105 3.41 -18.05 4.11
N GLU A 106 4.74 -18.21 4.05
CA GLU A 106 5.60 -18.54 5.21
C GLU A 106 5.51 -17.49 6.34
N LEU A 107 5.46 -16.20 5.99
CA LEU A 107 5.29 -15.14 6.98
C LEU A 107 3.89 -15.18 7.62
N LEU A 108 2.87 -15.49 6.83
CA LEU A 108 1.47 -15.56 7.29
C LEU A 108 1.20 -16.79 8.16
N GLU A 109 2.00 -17.87 8.08
CA GLU A 109 1.90 -19.01 9.01
C GLU A 109 2.11 -18.59 10.47
N ASN A 110 2.91 -17.55 10.71
CA ASN A 110 3.31 -17.12 12.04
C ASN A 110 2.77 -15.72 12.39
N SER A 111 2.02 -15.07 11.50
CA SER A 111 1.53 -13.71 11.71
C SER A 111 0.21 -13.45 10.98
N GLU A 112 -0.69 -12.72 11.63
CA GLU A 112 -1.96 -12.27 11.02
C GLU A 112 -1.76 -11.01 10.17
N VAL A 113 -0.73 -10.22 10.48
CA VAL A 113 -0.46 -8.92 9.86
C VAL A 113 1.04 -8.76 9.60
N ILE A 114 1.39 -8.43 8.36
CA ILE A 114 2.76 -8.13 7.94
C ILE A 114 2.93 -6.62 7.74
N VAL A 115 3.87 -6.02 8.46
CA VAL A 115 4.21 -4.58 8.35
C VAL A 115 5.71 -4.36 8.21
N PRO A 116 6.16 -3.19 7.71
CA PRO A 116 7.58 -2.87 7.65
C PRO A 116 8.23 -2.85 9.03
N LYS A 117 9.57 -2.96 9.06
CA LYS A 117 10.33 -2.83 10.30
C LYS A 117 10.02 -1.50 11.00
N ARG A 118 9.82 -1.55 12.32
CA ARG A 118 9.55 -0.38 13.16
C ARG A 118 10.63 0.69 12.98
N ARG A 119 10.21 1.92 12.68
CA ARG A 119 11.08 3.10 12.67
C ARG A 119 11.28 3.61 14.10
N LYS A 120 12.53 3.90 14.48
CA LYS A 120 12.88 4.45 15.79
C LYS A 120 13.01 5.96 15.69
N TYR A 121 12.11 6.68 16.35
CA TYR A 121 12.19 8.12 16.56
C TYR A 121 12.87 8.33 17.93
N TYR A 122 14.04 8.98 17.94
CA TYR A 122 14.89 9.07 19.14
C TYR A 122 14.77 10.41 19.88
N ILE A 123 14.36 11.47 19.17
CA ILE A 123 14.36 12.84 19.69
C ILE A 123 12.94 13.29 20.05
N GLU A 124 11.93 12.64 19.49
CA GLU A 124 10.54 13.09 19.53
C GLU A 124 9.57 11.91 19.55
N THR A 125 8.37 12.17 20.07
CA THR A 125 7.22 11.25 19.96
C THR A 125 6.61 11.34 18.57
N LEU A 126 5.78 10.36 18.18
CA LEU A 126 5.03 10.45 16.92
C LEU A 126 4.14 11.70 16.88
N TYR A 127 3.52 12.05 18.01
CA TYR A 127 2.68 13.25 18.13
C TYR A 127 3.49 14.51 17.88
N SER A 128 4.58 14.71 18.63
CA SER A 128 5.42 15.91 18.47
C SER A 128 6.06 16.00 17.09
N HIS A 129 6.42 14.87 16.47
CA HIS A 129 6.90 14.86 15.09
C HIS A 129 5.85 15.38 14.09
N TYR A 130 4.60 14.95 14.29
CA TYR A 130 3.49 15.39 13.47
C TYR A 130 3.21 16.88 13.67
N ASP A 131 3.11 17.34 14.92
CA ASP A 131 2.83 18.74 15.31
C ASP A 131 3.92 19.74 14.85
N HIS A 132 5.17 19.28 14.71
CA HIS A 132 6.22 20.10 14.09
C HIS A 132 6.08 20.27 12.57
N THR A 133 5.38 19.33 11.91
CA THR A 133 5.26 19.28 10.44
C THR A 133 3.89 19.77 9.96
N PHE A 134 2.86 19.55 10.77
CA PHE A 134 1.45 19.82 10.53
C PHE A 134 0.80 20.32 11.83
N ASP A 135 -0.47 20.70 11.80
CA ASP A 135 -1.20 21.08 13.00
C ASP A 135 -1.55 19.84 13.86
N GLY A 136 -1.06 19.78 15.10
CA GLY A 136 -1.36 18.72 16.06
C GLY A 136 -2.85 18.52 16.34
N ILE A 137 -3.68 19.57 16.15
CA ILE A 137 -5.15 19.48 16.29
C ILE A 137 -5.73 18.41 15.37
N HIS A 138 -5.11 18.13 14.21
CA HIS A 138 -5.57 17.04 13.34
C HIS A 138 -5.53 15.67 14.02
N LEU A 139 -4.52 15.42 14.86
CA LEU A 139 -4.42 14.17 15.63
C LEU A 139 -5.36 14.17 16.82
N ASP A 140 -5.49 15.31 17.53
CA ASP A 140 -6.45 15.44 18.63
C ASP A 140 -7.87 15.13 18.17
N GLU A 141 -8.24 15.61 16.97
CA GLU A 141 -9.55 15.37 16.40
C GLU A 141 -9.76 13.93 15.95
N TYR A 142 -8.72 13.27 15.46
CA TYR A 142 -8.77 11.85 15.17
C TYR A 142 -8.99 11.00 16.44
N VAL A 143 -8.27 11.30 17.53
CA VAL A 143 -8.33 10.52 18.78
C VAL A 143 -9.73 10.52 19.39
N LYS A 144 -10.53 11.59 19.20
CA LYS A 144 -11.93 11.65 19.65
C LYS A 144 -12.81 10.54 19.09
N TYR A 145 -12.45 9.96 17.94
CA TYR A 145 -13.21 8.91 17.26
C TYR A 145 -12.47 7.57 17.22
N ALA A 146 -11.27 7.49 17.80
CA ALA A 146 -10.52 6.25 17.85
C ALA A 146 -11.18 5.27 18.85
N PRO A 147 -11.43 4.01 18.47
CA PRO A 147 -11.91 3.00 19.42
C PRO A 147 -10.87 2.74 20.51
N GLU A 148 -11.35 2.45 21.73
CA GLU A 148 -10.51 2.04 22.88
C GLU A 148 -9.79 0.70 22.64
#